data_AF-A0A6L7YC88-F1
#
_entry.id   AF-A0A6L7YC88-F1
#
_cell.length_a   1.000
_cell.length_b   1.000
_cell.length_c   1.000
_cell.angle_alpha   90.00
_cell.angle_beta   90.00
_cell.angle_gamma   90.00
#
_symmetry.space_group_name_H-M   'P 1'
#
loop_
_entity.id
_entity.type
_entity.pdbx_description
1 polymer ?
#
loop_
_entity_poly.entity_id
_entity_poly.type
_entity_poly.pdbx_seq_one_letter_code
_entity_poly.pdbx_strand_id
1 'polypeptide(L)'
;MEKWLPECRLLVTYVAGPFADEQGNTVLRQWLEAGGRWLALHGSSGGKAVRRPDTSKREMVKMPYHETLGGFFINHPPIRKFRVDLADPQHPLTRGLPESFVTVDEPYRSSCRRRSAARCCSPRTGARSARTRRPASTSSATRPCCRTAAARSARSPSCAN
;
A
#
# COMPACT_ATOMS: atom_id res chain seq x y z
N MET A 1 -19.84 -15.41 -12.56
CA MET A 1 -19.01 -15.29 -11.34
C MET A 1 -19.58 -16.13 -10.22
N GLU A 2 -20.85 -15.94 -9.87
CA GLU A 2 -21.53 -16.60 -8.73
C GLU A 2 -21.50 -18.12 -8.75
N LYS A 3 -21.66 -18.71 -9.94
CA LYS A 3 -21.64 -20.17 -10.11
C LYS A 3 -20.26 -20.79 -9.82
N TRP A 4 -19.17 -20.13 -10.22
CA TRP A 4 -17.84 -20.75 -10.31
C TRP A 4 -16.87 -20.29 -9.23
N LEU A 5 -17.04 -19.06 -8.73
CA LEU A 5 -16.14 -18.49 -7.73
C LEU A 5 -16.09 -19.32 -6.44
N PRO A 6 -17.21 -19.87 -5.91
CA PRO A 6 -17.18 -20.69 -4.69
C PRO A 6 -16.29 -21.94 -4.78
N GLU A 7 -16.10 -22.48 -5.98
CA GLU A 7 -15.26 -23.66 -6.22
C GLU A 7 -13.77 -23.29 -6.37
N CYS A 8 -13.48 -22.00 -6.60
CA CYS A 8 -12.13 -21.50 -6.84
C CYS A 8 -11.42 -21.15 -5.53
N ARG A 9 -10.12 -21.46 -5.45
CA ARG A 9 -9.25 -21.01 -4.34
C ARG A 9 -8.52 -19.70 -4.62
N LEU A 10 -8.35 -19.36 -5.89
CA LEU A 10 -7.64 -18.19 -6.35
C LEU A 10 -8.41 -17.57 -7.52
N LEU A 11 -8.62 -16.25 -7.45
CA LEU A 11 -9.13 -15.44 -8.54
C LEU A 11 -7.97 -14.58 -9.05
N VAL A 12 -7.73 -14.61 -10.35
CA VAL A 12 -6.75 -13.74 -11.01
C VAL A 12 -7.48 -12.85 -12.00
N THR A 13 -7.24 -11.54 -11.93
CA THR A 13 -7.81 -10.55 -12.87
C THR A 13 -6.69 -9.70 -13.45
N TYR A 14 -6.85 -9.22 -14.68
CA TYR A 14 -5.83 -8.44 -15.38
C TYR A 14 -6.36 -7.17 -16.08
N VAL A 15 -7.59 -7.21 -16.58
CA VAL A 15 -8.21 -6.12 -17.36
C VAL A 15 -9.23 -5.33 -16.54
N ALA A 16 -9.57 -4.11 -16.97
CA ALA A 16 -10.48 -3.20 -16.25
C ALA A 16 -11.97 -3.58 -16.31
N GLY A 17 -12.32 -4.58 -17.10
CA GLY A 17 -13.68 -5.09 -17.18
C GLY A 17 -13.71 -6.48 -17.80
N PRO A 18 -14.74 -7.30 -17.52
CA PRO A 18 -15.94 -7.00 -16.73
C PRO A 18 -15.65 -6.77 -15.24
N PHE A 19 -16.37 -5.84 -14.62
CA PHE A 19 -16.26 -5.51 -13.19
C PHE A 19 -17.49 -5.99 -12.41
N ALA A 20 -17.32 -6.22 -11.10
CA ALA A 20 -18.41 -6.67 -10.25
C ALA A 20 -19.41 -5.53 -10.00
N ASP A 21 -20.69 -5.82 -10.28
CA ASP A 21 -21.82 -5.03 -9.79
C ASP A 21 -22.06 -5.30 -8.30
N GLU A 22 -23.17 -4.80 -7.75
CA GLU A 22 -23.45 -4.90 -6.32
C GLU A 22 -23.63 -6.36 -5.85
N GLN A 23 -24.34 -7.16 -6.63
CA GLN A 23 -24.55 -8.58 -6.35
C GLN A 23 -23.24 -9.35 -6.45
N GLY A 24 -22.50 -9.15 -7.54
CA GLY A 24 -21.20 -9.77 -7.75
C GLY A 24 -20.17 -9.38 -6.70
N ASN A 25 -20.18 -8.12 -6.24
CA ASN A 25 -19.30 -7.66 -5.17
C ASN A 25 -19.66 -8.31 -3.83
N THR A 26 -20.94 -8.60 -3.59
CA THR A 26 -21.37 -9.34 -2.39
C THR A 26 -20.82 -10.75 -2.38
N VAL A 27 -20.90 -11.46 -3.52
CA VAL A 27 -20.32 -12.80 -3.66
C VAL A 27 -18.79 -12.77 -3.51
N LEU A 28 -18.11 -11.77 -4.10
CA LEU A 28 -16.67 -11.60 -3.93
C LEU A 28 -16.27 -11.41 -2.47
N ARG A 29 -17.00 -10.56 -1.73
CA ARG A 29 -16.73 -10.33 -0.29
C ARG A 29 -16.90 -11.61 0.52
N GLN A 30 -18.02 -12.31 0.35
CA GLN A 30 -18.29 -13.57 1.05
C GLN A 30 -17.23 -14.63 0.74
N TRP A 31 -16.80 -14.74 -0.52
CA TRP A 31 -15.75 -15.67 -0.92
C TRP A 31 -14.38 -15.33 -0.32
N LEU A 32 -14.02 -14.04 -0.29
CA LEU A 32 -12.79 -13.59 0.39
C LEU A 32 -12.84 -13.85 1.90
N GLU A 33 -13.98 -13.61 2.54
CA GLU A 33 -14.22 -13.91 3.96
C GLU A 33 -14.13 -15.42 4.25
N ALA A 34 -14.54 -16.26 3.31
CA ALA A 34 -14.40 -17.72 3.36
C ALA A 34 -12.96 -18.23 3.06
N GLY A 35 -11.99 -17.33 2.87
CA GLY A 35 -10.58 -17.67 2.67
C GLY A 35 -10.13 -17.72 1.20
N GLY A 36 -10.98 -17.30 0.26
CA GLY A 36 -10.60 -17.05 -1.12
C GLY A 36 -9.48 -16.02 -1.23
N ARG A 37 -8.68 -16.11 -2.30
CA ARG A 37 -7.53 -15.22 -2.52
C ARG A 37 -7.64 -14.53 -3.87
N TRP A 38 -7.58 -13.20 -3.91
CA TRP A 38 -7.64 -12.43 -5.15
C TRP A 38 -6.28 -11.81 -5.49
N LEU A 39 -5.72 -12.19 -6.64
CA LEU A 39 -4.57 -11.54 -7.26
C LEU A 39 -5.05 -10.62 -8.39
N ALA A 40 -5.10 -9.32 -8.12
CA ALA A 40 -5.53 -8.32 -9.08
C ALA A 40 -4.33 -7.63 -9.73
N LEU A 41 -4.25 -7.70 -11.05
CA LEU A 41 -3.15 -7.17 -11.84
C LEU A 41 -3.64 -5.99 -12.69
N HIS A 42 -2.77 -4.99 -12.84
CA HIS A 42 -2.90 -3.87 -13.79
C HIS A 42 -4.31 -3.26 -13.83
N GLY A 43 -5.04 -3.46 -14.93
CA GLY A 43 -6.32 -2.84 -15.22
C GLY A 43 -7.41 -3.21 -14.21
N SER A 44 -7.24 -4.29 -13.44
CA SER A 44 -8.19 -4.75 -12.41
C SER A 44 -8.56 -3.70 -11.36
N SER A 45 -7.65 -2.74 -11.11
CA SER A 45 -7.87 -1.63 -10.18
C SER A 45 -8.58 -0.44 -10.81
N GLY A 46 -8.73 -0.45 -12.14
CA GLY A 46 -9.67 0.39 -12.88
C GLY A 46 -11.06 -0.19 -12.82
N GLY A 47 -11.99 0.41 -13.58
CA GLY A 47 -13.39 0.00 -13.59
C GLY A 47 -14.19 0.71 -14.68
N LYS A 48 -15.30 1.32 -14.30
CA LYS A 48 -16.16 2.03 -15.25
C LYS A 48 -15.52 3.36 -15.66
N ALA A 49 -15.19 3.48 -16.94
CA ALA A 49 -14.77 4.74 -17.54
C ALA A 49 -15.99 5.56 -18.00
N VAL A 50 -16.23 6.72 -17.41
CA VAL A 50 -17.33 7.64 -17.75
C VAL A 50 -16.78 8.86 -18.46
N ARG A 51 -17.51 9.37 -19.47
CA ARG A 51 -17.16 10.60 -20.17
C ARG A 51 -17.30 11.78 -19.20
N ARG A 52 -16.29 12.63 -19.11
CA ARG A 52 -16.43 13.89 -18.37
C ARG A 52 -17.37 14.83 -19.12
N PRO A 53 -18.25 15.58 -18.43
CA PRO A 53 -19.02 16.65 -19.04
C PRO A 53 -18.10 17.59 -19.83
N ASP A 54 -18.56 18.02 -21.00
CA ASP A 54 -17.93 19.05 -21.84
C ASP A 54 -16.48 18.78 -22.29
N THR A 55 -16.02 17.53 -22.26
CA THR A 55 -14.69 17.16 -22.79
C THR A 55 -14.72 15.86 -23.59
N SER A 56 -13.66 15.64 -24.39
CA SER A 56 -13.43 14.36 -25.06
C SER A 56 -12.93 13.24 -24.13
N LYS A 57 -12.60 13.59 -22.88
CA LYS A 57 -11.87 12.72 -21.96
C LYS A 57 -12.82 11.82 -21.18
N ARG A 58 -12.32 10.64 -20.83
CA ARG A 58 -12.98 9.70 -19.92
C ARG A 58 -12.21 9.64 -18.62
N GLU A 59 -12.92 9.45 -17.52
CA GLU A 59 -12.35 9.21 -16.21
C GLU A 59 -12.88 7.91 -15.61
N MET A 60 -12.04 7.26 -14.82
CA MET A 60 -12.47 6.10 -14.07
C MET A 60 -13.33 6.56 -12.90
N VAL A 61 -14.43 5.86 -12.66
CA VAL A 61 -15.34 6.11 -11.54
C VAL A 61 -15.14 5.03 -10.49
N LYS A 62 -14.98 5.44 -9.23
CA LYS A 62 -14.87 4.52 -8.10
C LYS A 62 -16.21 3.82 -7.87
N MET A 63 -16.16 2.50 -7.93
CA MET A 63 -17.28 1.58 -7.67
C MET A 63 -17.10 0.81 -6.34
N PRO A 64 -18.15 0.22 -5.75
CA PRO A 64 -18.07 -0.49 -4.47
C PRO A 64 -17.02 -1.61 -4.39
N TYR A 65 -16.79 -2.37 -5.47
CA TYR A 65 -15.80 -3.46 -5.44
C TYR A 65 -14.36 -3.00 -5.24
N HIS A 66 -14.03 -1.72 -5.51
CA HIS A 66 -12.70 -1.18 -5.23
C HIS A 66 -12.40 -1.18 -3.72
N GLU A 67 -13.43 -1.16 -2.88
CA GLU A 67 -13.27 -1.25 -1.42
C GLU A 67 -12.98 -2.68 -0.94
N THR A 68 -13.53 -3.65 -1.68
CA THR A 68 -13.24 -5.08 -1.54
C THR A 68 -11.83 -5.38 -2.03
N LEU A 69 -11.44 -4.85 -3.19
CA LEU A 69 -10.10 -4.95 -3.76
C LEU A 69 -9.04 -4.25 -2.88
N GLY A 70 -9.41 -3.13 -2.25
CA GLY A 70 -8.52 -2.33 -1.42
C GLY A 70 -7.72 -1.26 -2.18
N GLY A 71 -7.98 -1.09 -3.48
CA GLY A 71 -7.31 -0.11 -4.33
C GLY A 71 -8.20 0.40 -5.47
N PHE A 72 -7.97 1.64 -5.87
CA PHE A 72 -8.63 2.26 -7.02
C PHE A 72 -7.64 3.11 -7.82
N PHE A 73 -7.58 2.85 -9.12
CA PHE A 73 -6.75 3.58 -10.08
C PHE A 73 -7.21 5.04 -10.22
N ILE A 74 -6.26 5.97 -10.16
CA ILE A 74 -6.53 7.40 -10.37
C ILE A 74 -5.97 7.84 -11.71
N ASN A 75 -4.66 7.66 -11.92
CA ASN A 75 -3.96 7.97 -13.17
C ASN A 75 -2.57 7.34 -13.19
N HIS A 76 -1.89 7.43 -14.33
CA HIS A 76 -0.46 7.10 -14.47
C HIS A 76 0.21 8.09 -15.45
N PRO A 77 1.53 8.34 -15.33
CA PRO A 77 2.31 8.94 -16.39
C PRO A 77 2.57 7.91 -17.51
N PRO A 78 3.12 8.31 -18.66
CA PRO A 78 3.49 7.37 -19.73
C PRO A 78 4.47 6.28 -19.28
N ILE A 79 4.55 5.21 -20.06
CA ILE A 79 5.53 4.12 -19.89
C ILE A 79 6.93 4.74 -19.73
N ARG A 80 7.59 4.40 -18.63
CA ARG A 80 8.94 4.90 -18.34
C ARG A 80 9.71 3.93 -17.48
N LYS A 81 11.03 4.09 -17.49
CA LYS A 81 11.93 3.39 -16.56
C LYS A 81 11.79 4.01 -15.16
N PHE A 82 11.63 3.17 -14.14
CA PHE A 82 11.60 3.59 -12.74
C PHE A 82 12.17 2.52 -11.80
N ARG A 83 12.65 2.98 -10.64
CA ARG A 83 13.17 2.11 -9.58
C ARG A 83 12.05 1.70 -8.63
N VAL A 84 12.04 0.42 -8.27
CA VAL A 84 11.16 -0.17 -7.25
C VAL A 84 12.03 -0.52 -6.05
N ASP A 85 11.64 -0.01 -4.88
CA ASP A 85 12.24 -0.36 -3.60
C ASP A 85 11.32 -1.35 -2.86
N LEU A 86 11.88 -2.43 -2.31
CA LEU A 86 11.12 -3.40 -1.54
C LEU A 86 10.79 -2.84 -0.15
N ALA A 87 9.50 -2.87 0.21
CA ALA A 87 9.05 -2.41 1.52
C ALA A 87 9.32 -3.44 2.64
N ASP A 88 9.28 -4.74 2.31
CA ASP A 88 9.50 -5.85 3.23
C ASP A 88 10.24 -6.98 2.50
N PRO A 89 11.57 -7.13 2.68
CA PRO A 89 12.34 -8.21 2.05
C PRO A 89 12.06 -9.60 2.64
N GLN A 90 11.41 -9.69 3.81
CA GLN A 90 11.13 -10.96 4.48
C GLN A 90 9.77 -11.54 4.11
N HIS A 91 8.91 -10.75 3.47
CA HIS A 91 7.59 -11.18 3.02
C HIS A 91 7.71 -12.33 2.01
N PRO A 92 6.84 -13.37 2.07
CA PRO A 92 6.94 -14.54 1.20
C PRO A 92 7.00 -14.25 -0.31
N LEU A 93 6.35 -13.17 -0.76
CA LEU A 93 6.36 -12.75 -2.18
C LEU A 93 7.64 -12.03 -2.64
N THR A 94 8.45 -11.54 -1.72
CA THR A 94 9.62 -10.68 -2.01
C THR A 94 10.92 -11.25 -1.49
N ARG A 95 10.87 -12.34 -0.71
CA ARG A 95 12.06 -13.04 -0.23
C ARG A 95 12.90 -13.54 -1.40
N GLY A 96 14.21 -13.26 -1.33
CA GLY A 96 15.18 -13.63 -2.36
C GLY A 96 15.32 -12.63 -3.51
N LEU A 97 14.48 -11.59 -3.55
CA LEU A 97 14.65 -10.47 -4.47
C LEU A 97 15.66 -9.45 -3.90
N PRO A 98 16.38 -8.70 -4.77
CA PRO A 98 17.23 -7.60 -4.32
C PRO A 98 16.40 -6.51 -3.65
N GLU A 99 16.99 -5.76 -2.72
CA GLU A 99 16.31 -4.66 -1.99
C GLU A 99 15.69 -3.60 -2.91
N SER A 100 16.22 -3.49 -4.13
CA SER A 100 15.66 -2.66 -5.18
C SER A 100 16.01 -3.20 -6.56
N PHE A 101 15.18 -2.87 -7.55
CA PHE A 101 15.44 -3.16 -8.95
C PHE A 101 14.85 -2.06 -9.85
N VAL A 102 15.24 -2.05 -11.12
CA VAL A 102 14.74 -1.09 -12.10
C VAL A 102 13.91 -1.82 -13.14
N THR A 103 12.72 -1.29 -13.43
CA THR A 103 11.79 -1.83 -14.43
C THR A 103 11.30 -0.73 -15.37
N VAL A 104 10.60 -1.12 -16.43
CA VAL A 104 9.95 -0.22 -17.40
C VAL A 104 8.47 -0.57 -17.44
N ASP A 105 7.62 0.35 -17.01
CA ASP A 105 6.17 0.16 -16.98
C ASP A 105 5.45 1.52 -16.85
N GLU A 106 4.13 1.48 -16.68
CA GLU A 106 3.25 2.60 -16.30
C GLU A 106 3.11 2.68 -14.77
N PRO A 107 3.81 3.60 -14.08
CA PRO A 107 3.73 3.65 -12.62
C PRO A 107 2.39 4.25 -12.17
N TYR A 108 1.51 3.42 -11.63
CA TYR A 108 0.17 3.84 -11.23
C TYR A 108 0.19 4.72 -9.98
N ARG A 109 -0.62 5.78 -10.04
CA ARG A 109 -1.13 6.49 -8.87
C ARG A 109 -2.49 5.90 -8.53
N SER A 110 -2.56 5.20 -7.42
CA SER A 110 -3.79 4.59 -6.93
C SER A 110 -4.12 5.08 -5.53
N SER A 111 -5.40 5.21 -5.22
CA SER A 111 -5.84 5.26 -3.82
C SER A 111 -5.76 3.84 -3.25
N CYS A 112 -5.28 3.72 -2.02
CA CYS A 112 -5.08 2.43 -1.36
C CYS A 112 -5.57 2.54 0.06
N ARG A 113 -6.48 1.65 0.48
CA ARG A 113 -6.95 1.65 1.86
C ARG A 113 -5.95 0.90 2.73
N ARG A 114 -5.33 1.61 3.66
CA ARG A 114 -4.43 1.03 4.66
C ARG A 114 -5.27 0.31 5.73
N ARG A 115 -5.63 -0.96 5.49
CA ARG A 115 -6.07 -1.86 6.56
C ARG A 115 -4.84 -2.39 7.30
N SER A 116 -4.97 -2.81 8.55
CA SER A 116 -3.88 -3.36 9.38
C SER A 116 -3.11 -4.51 8.70
N ALA A 117 -3.78 -5.25 7.80
CA ALA A 117 -3.21 -6.32 7.00
C ALA A 117 -2.91 -5.95 5.53
N ALA A 118 -3.33 -4.78 5.05
CA ALA A 118 -3.09 -4.33 3.67
C ALA A 118 -1.78 -3.55 3.61
N ARG A 119 -0.74 -4.14 3.01
CA ARG A 119 0.54 -3.47 2.75
C ARG A 119 0.53 -2.92 1.33
N CYS A 120 0.57 -1.59 1.22
CA CYS A 120 0.61 -0.93 -0.07
C CYS A 120 2.07 -0.62 -0.44
N CYS A 121 2.52 -1.16 -1.56
CA CYS A 121 3.83 -0.86 -2.15
C CYS A 121 3.62 0.08 -3.34
N SER A 122 4.05 1.33 -3.23
CA SER A 122 4.06 2.27 -4.35
C SER A 122 5.52 2.51 -4.77
N PRO A 123 5.81 2.60 -6.07
CA PRO A 123 7.11 3.06 -6.55
C PRO A 123 7.40 4.45 -5.97
N ARG A 124 8.59 4.66 -5.41
CA ARG A 124 9.07 6.00 -5.08
C ARG A 124 9.64 6.62 -6.34
N THR A 125 8.89 7.50 -6.99
CA THR A 125 9.45 8.40 -8.01
C THR A 125 10.15 9.55 -7.29
N GLY A 126 11.43 9.38 -6.95
CA GLY A 126 12.18 10.37 -6.18
C GLY A 126 12.62 11.58 -6.99
N ALA A 127 12.38 12.78 -6.44
CA ALA A 127 13.40 13.80 -6.31
C ALA A 127 13.36 14.31 -4.86
N ARG A 128 14.16 13.70 -3.97
CA ARG A 128 14.44 14.30 -2.65
C ARG A 128 15.52 15.34 -2.86
N SER A 129 15.18 16.61 -2.71
CA SER A 129 16.18 17.68 -2.59
C SER A 129 17.08 17.37 -1.39
N ALA A 130 18.37 17.19 -1.66
CA ALA A 130 19.38 16.97 -0.65
C ALA A 130 19.53 18.24 0.19
N ARG A 131 18.91 18.25 1.38
CA ARG A 131 19.26 19.24 2.41
C ARG A 131 20.66 18.89 2.89
N THR A 132 21.65 19.63 2.41
CA THR A 132 23.05 19.57 2.83
C THR A 132 23.12 19.79 4.35
N ARG A 133 23.52 18.75 5.08
CA ARG A 133 23.96 18.88 6.47
C ARG A 133 25.38 19.44 6.44
N ARG A 134 25.56 20.64 7.00
CA ARG A 134 26.91 21.18 7.31
C ARG A 134 27.61 20.23 8.30
N PRO A 135 28.89 19.88 8.11
CA PRO A 135 29.62 19.07 9.06
C PRO A 135 29.91 19.89 10.33
N ALA A 136 29.72 19.27 11.49
CA ALA A 136 30.12 19.83 12.77
C ALA A 136 31.64 19.72 12.92
N SER A 137 32.30 20.86 13.13
CA SER A 137 33.72 20.97 13.43
C SER A 137 34.01 20.43 14.84
N THR A 138 34.95 19.52 14.92
CA THR A 138 35.61 19.06 16.15
C THR A 138 36.36 20.20 16.84
N SER A 139 36.11 20.42 18.12
CA SER A 139 37.01 21.13 19.03
C SER A 139 36.82 20.61 20.46
N SER A 140 37.95 20.20 21.04
CA SER A 140 38.14 19.64 22.37
C SER A 140 38.07 20.70 23.46
N ALA A 141 37.36 20.43 24.56
CA ALA A 141 37.68 21.00 25.89
C ALA A 141 36.99 20.21 27.02
N THR A 142 37.81 19.45 27.74
CA THR A 142 37.93 19.39 29.21
C THR A 142 36.66 19.35 30.12
N ARG A 143 36.51 18.22 30.83
CA ARG A 143 35.74 17.99 32.09
C ARG A 143 36.15 18.97 33.22
N PRO A 144 35.35 19.24 34.29
CA PRO A 144 34.92 18.24 35.31
C PRO A 144 33.49 18.45 35.91
N CYS A 145 32.76 17.38 36.26
CA CYS A 145 32.62 16.77 37.61
C CYS A 145 31.93 17.63 38.70
N CYS A 146 30.67 17.30 39.04
CA CYS A 146 30.02 17.30 40.37
C CYS A 146 28.58 16.79 40.19
N ARG A 147 28.18 15.61 40.69
CA ARG A 147 27.83 15.16 42.07
C ARG A 147 26.31 15.26 42.38
N THR A 148 25.74 14.09 42.69
CA THR A 148 24.62 13.77 43.64
C THR A 148 23.22 14.38 43.40
N ALA A 149 22.06 13.75 43.67
CA ALA A 149 21.62 12.64 44.54
C ALA A 149 20.35 11.98 43.93
N ALA A 150 20.11 10.66 44.01
CA ALA A 150 19.29 9.93 45.03
C ALA A 150 17.96 10.65 45.41
N ALA A 151 16.77 10.05 45.54
CA ALA A 151 16.40 8.66 45.79
C ALA A 151 14.91 8.38 45.46
N ARG A 152 14.66 7.08 45.29
CA ARG A 152 13.44 6.24 45.49
C ARG A 152 12.25 6.87 46.25
N SER A 153 11.03 6.49 45.85
CA SER A 153 10.18 5.58 46.66
C SER A 153 8.95 5.09 45.88
N ALA A 154 8.68 3.79 46.01
CA ALA A 154 7.50 3.08 45.55
C ALA A 154 6.29 3.28 46.49
N ARG A 155 5.08 2.99 45.98
CA ARG A 155 4.03 2.17 46.64
C ARG A 155 2.72 2.17 45.82
N SER A 156 2.37 1.00 45.29
CA SER A 156 1.00 0.42 45.36
C SER A 156 0.96 -0.46 46.65
N PRO A 157 -0.16 -0.99 47.19
CA PRO A 157 -1.39 -1.46 46.52
C PRO A 157 -2.72 -1.22 47.29
N SER A 158 -3.86 -1.65 46.74
CA SER A 158 -4.85 -2.57 47.40
C SER A 158 -6.21 -2.58 46.70
N CYS A 159 -6.79 -3.79 46.67
CA CYS A 159 -8.14 -4.17 46.24
C CYS A 159 -9.22 -3.92 47.32
N ALA A 160 -10.46 -4.31 46.96
CA ALA A 160 -11.76 -4.38 47.67
C ALA A 160 -12.61 -3.09 47.55
N ASN A 161 -13.88 -3.13 47.14
CA ASN A 161 -14.91 -4.18 47.21
C ASN A 161 -15.84 -4.09 45.98
#